data_AF-A0A284VUC9-F1
#
_entry.id   AF-A0A284VUC9-F1
#
_cell.length_a   1.000
_cell.length_b   1.000
_cell.length_c   1.000
_cell.angle_alpha   90.00
_cell.angle_beta   90.00
_cell.angle_gamma   90.00
#
_symmetry.space_group_name_H-M   'P 1'
#
loop_
_entity.id
_entity.type
_entity.pdbx_description
1 polymer ?
#
loop_
_entity_poly.entity_id
_entity_poly.type
_entity_poly.pdbx_seq_one_letter_code
_entity_poly.pdbx_strand_id
1 'polypeptide(L)' 'MKILIIGGTGETGRWFTEFYKNHGFDVIIWGINKRKDIAQELGVKFADDLDSEIKKVIL' A
#
# COMPACT_ATOMS: atom_id res chain seq x y z
N MET A 1 -1.88 -6.62 11.94
CA MET A 1 -3.03 -5.94 11.30
C MET A 1 -2.58 -5.45 9.93
N LYS A 2 -3.38 -5.63 8.88
CA LYS A 2 -3.02 -5.24 7.51
C LYS A 2 -3.71 -3.94 7.11
N ILE A 3 -3.01 -3.06 6.39
CA ILE A 3 -3.55 -1.80 5.87
C ILE A 3 -3.33 -1.78 4.36
N LEU A 4 -4.41 -1.53 3.61
CA LEU A 4 -4.34 -1.24 2.18
C LEU A 4 -4.53 0.27 1.95
N ILE A 5 -3.52 0.92 1.37
CA ILE A 5 -3.56 2.35 1.05
C ILE A 5 -3.83 2.51 -0.46
N ILE A 6 -5.04 2.97 -0.78
CA ILE A 6 -5.43 3.35 -2.13
C ILE A 6 -4.90 4.76 -2.40
N GLY A 7 -4.09 4.90 -3.47
CA GLY A 7 -3.36 6.14 -3.75
C GLY A 7 -2.00 6.22 -3.04
N GLY A 8 -1.48 5.09 -2.52
CA GLY A 8 -0.22 5.02 -1.78
C GLY A 8 1.03 5.46 -2.56
N THR A 9 0.93 5.62 -3.89
CA THR A 9 2.02 6.08 -4.75
C THR A 9 2.19 7.61 -4.78
N GLY A 10 1.15 8.37 -4.38
CA GLY A 10 1.21 9.84 -4.29
C GLY A 10 1.93 10.30 -3.01
N GLU A 11 2.38 11.56 -2.94
CA GLU A 11 3.20 12.07 -1.82
C GLU A 11 2.59 11.78 -0.43
N THR A 12 1.32 12.16 -0.23
CA THR A 12 0.60 11.87 1.02
C THR A 12 0.47 10.37 1.30
N GLY A 13 0.23 9.57 0.24
CA GLY A 13 0.14 8.12 0.34
C GLY A 13 1.46 7.48 0.79
N ARG A 14 2.60 7.96 0.29
CA ARG A 14 3.93 7.51 0.71
C ARG A 14 4.17 7.82 2.18
N TRP A 15 3.85 9.04 2.62
CA TRP A 15 3.97 9.43 4.02
C TRP A 15 3.16 8.51 4.95
N PHE A 16 1.89 8.24 4.61
CA PHE A 16 1.07 7.29 5.39
C PHE A 16 1.62 5.87 5.36
N THR A 17 2.18 5.44 4.23
CA THR A 17 2.80 4.12 4.09
C THR A 17 3.95 3.96 5.09
N GLU A 18 4.86 4.93 5.14
CA GLU A 18 5.97 4.92 6.10
C GLU A 18 5.48 5.02 7.55
N PHE A 19 4.52 5.92 7.81
CA PHE A 19 3.93 6.06 9.14
C PHE A 19 3.41 4.73 9.67
N TYR A 20 2.51 4.06 8.94
CA TYR A 20 1.91 2.81 9.40
C TYR A 20 2.93 1.66 9.44
N LYS A 21 3.85 1.58 8.48
CA LYS A 21 4.91 0.57 8.50
C LYS A 21 5.77 0.70 9.77
N ASN A 22 6.16 1.93 10.13
CA ASN A 22 6.95 2.20 11.34
C ASN A 22 6.18 1.92 12.65
N HIS A 23 4.85 1.82 12.59
CA HIS A 23 4.01 1.42 13.72
C HIS A 23 3.67 -0.09 13.71
N GLY A 24 4.36 -0.89 12.89
CA GLY A 24 4.24 -2.36 12.91
C GLY A 24 3.08 -2.93 12.11
N PHE A 25 2.47 -2.14 11.22
CA PHE A 25 1.42 -2.64 10.33
C PHE A 25 2.00 -3.30 9.08
N ASP A 26 1.33 -4.33 8.58
CA ASP A 26 1.60 -4.91 7.26
C ASP A 26 0.91 -4.03 6.21
N VAL A 27 1.69 -3.15 5.58
CA VAL A 27 1.16 -2.16 4.63
C VAL A 27 1.27 -2.67 3.20
N ILE A 28 0.16 -2.56 2.48
CA ILE A 28 0.05 -2.80 1.04
C ILE A 28 -0.41 -1.49 0.40
N ILE A 29 0.14 -1.14 -0.76
CA ILE A 29 -0.26 0.07 -1.47
C ILE A 29 -0.82 -0.23 -2.86
N TRP A 30 -1.69 0.64 -3.34
CA TRP A 30 -2.21 0.65 -4.69
C TRP A 30 -2.13 2.05 -5.30
N GLY A 31 -1.99 2.16 -6.63
CA GLY A 31 -2.05 3.43 -7.34
C GLY A 31 -2.44 3.27 -8.80
N ILE A 32 -3.25 4.20 -9.32
CA ILE A 32 -3.76 4.16 -10.71
C ILE A 32 -2.65 4.14 -11.77
N ASN A 33 -1.51 4.77 -11.47
CA ASN A 33 -0.35 4.85 -12.35
C ASN A 33 0.56 3.61 -12.29
N LYS A 34 0.19 2.57 -11.51
CA LYS A 34 0.92 1.29 -11.40
C LYS A 34 2.42 1.44 -11.09
N ARG A 35 2.79 2.47 -10.32
CA ARG A 35 4.18 2.74 -9.91
C ARG A 35 4.67 1.75 -8.86
N LYS A 36 4.95 0.52 -9.30
CA LYS A 36 5.49 -0.57 -8.48
C LYS A 36 6.89 -0.27 -7.94
N ASP A 37 7.64 0.56 -8.66
CA ASP A 37 8.92 1.10 -8.23
C ASP A 37 8.80 1.82 -6.88
N ILE A 38 7.73 2.59 -6.65
CA ILE A 38 7.50 3.27 -5.36
C ILE A 38 7.22 2.25 -4.25
N ALA A 39 6.45 1.19 -4.53
CA ALA A 39 6.22 0.14 -3.54
C ALA A 39 7.53 -0.57 -3.16
N GLN A 40 8.39 -0.80 -4.15
CA GLN A 40 9.72 -1.37 -3.94
C GLN A 40 10.62 -0.45 -3.11
N GLU A 41 10.66 0.86 -3.43
CA GLU A 41 11.41 1.88 -2.67
C GLU A 41 10.95 1.94 -1.21
N LEU A 42 9.64 1.91 -0.98
CA LEU A 42 9.04 1.92 0.36
C LEU A 42 9.16 0.56 1.07
N GLY A 43 9.60 -0.49 0.37
CA GLY A 43 9.71 -1.85 0.87
C GLY A 43 8.36 -2.39 1.36
N VAL A 44 7.32 -2.25 0.54
CA VAL A 44 5.95 -2.72 0.79
C VAL A 44 5.41 -3.45 -0.45
N LYS A 45 4.34 -4.23 -0.28
CA LYS A 45 3.69 -4.90 -1.41
C LYS A 45 2.85 -3.91 -2.22
N PHE A 46 2.93 -4.01 -3.54
CA PHE A 46 1.97 -3.37 -4.44
C PHE A 46 0.77 -4.30 -4.69
N ALA A 47 -0.45 -3.77 -4.62
CA ALA A 47 -1.66 -4.49 -4.98
C ALA A 47 -1.85 -4.47 -6.51
N ASP A 48 -1.59 -5.59 -7.18
CA ASP A 48 -1.79 -5.71 -8.63
C ASP A 48 -3.27 -5.75 -9.05
N ASP A 49 -4.10 -6.32 -8.18
CA ASP A 49 -5.55 -6.41 -8.33
C ASP A 49 -6.19 -5.84 -7.06
N LEU A 50 -6.83 -4.67 -7.21
CA LEU A 50 -7.39 -3.93 -6.09
C LEU A 50 -8.57 -4.69 -5.45
N ASP A 51 -9.49 -5.20 -6.26
CA ASP A 51 -10.68 -5.91 -5.80
C ASP A 51 -10.32 -7.18 -5.03
N SER A 52 -9.35 -7.93 -5.55
CA SER A 52 -8.83 -9.13 -4.90
C SER A 52 -8.13 -8.80 -3.58
N GLU A 53 -7.37 -7.70 -3.48
CA GLU A 53 -6.72 -7.32 -2.23
C GLU A 53 -7.70 -6.75 -1.19
N ILE A 54 -8.73 -5.99 -1.60
CA ILE A 54 -9.78 -5.51 -0.68
C ILE A 54 -10.47 -6.69 0.02
N LYS A 55 -10.81 -7.75 -0.72
CA LYS A 55 -11.42 -8.96 -0.16
C LYS A 55 -10.55 -9.64 0.91
N LYS A 56 -9.22 -9.58 0.77
CA LYS A 56 -8.26 -10.17 1.73
C LYS A 56 -8.03 -9.32 2.99
N VAL A 57 -8.44 -8.06 2.97
CA VAL A 57 -8.27 -7.14 4.10
C VAL A 57 -9.53 -7.08 4.97
N ILE A 58 -10.71 -7.24 4.36
CA ILE A 58 -12.01 -7.16 5.03
C ILE A 58 -12.45 -8.51 5.64
N LEU A 59 -12.02 -9.62 5.05
CA LEU A 59 -12.31 -10.99 5.50
C LEU A 59 -11.13 -11.57 6.30
#